data_AF-A0A8T4MZ61-F1
#
_entry.id   AF-A0A8T4MZ61-F1
#
_cell.length_a   1.000
_cell.length_b   1.000
_cell.length_c   1.000
_cell.angle_alpha   90.00
_cell.angle_beta   90.00
_cell.angle_gamma   90.00
#
_symmetry.space_group_name_H-M   'P 1'
#
loop_
_entity.id
_entity.type
_entity.pdbx_description
1 polymer ?
#
loop_
_entity_poly.entity_id
_entity_poly.type
_entity_poly.pdbx_seq_one_letter_code
_entity_poly.pdbx_strand_id
1 'polypeptide(L)'
;MNRKELIKKYIEFFESKGHKKIPNNSLIPENDPTVLFTTAGMHPLVPYLLGQKHPLGKRLTGIQRCIRTGDIKEVGDSFHHTFFEMLGNWSLGDYWKKEAIGYSFEFLTKELKIPKEKLAVTIFSGDKIASADTKSKEIWKKLKIMGEKITPLGREDNWWGPAGLTGPCGPDTEMFYWKNKSQKVPEKFNPNDSTLAAEGYNWVEIWNDVFMEYTKEQDGRYIEAKQKNVDTGMGVERTIAILNGFEDNYESEMWKSLIEKIEKISGKKYEEHKKEMRIIADHIKAAVFIISDGVIPGNKERGYVLRKLVRRAIIYGKKLELKKFTGKIAEPVFEIYDDYNELKDNKKKILKILEDEESKFEKTLEKGIKEVKKMSINETISGKDAFLLYQSYGFPIELTKELATEKGSSVDEKSFYKEFQKHQKLSKTASAGKFKSGLINNSAATTCLHTATHLLNEALRQILKDKNITQRGSNITPERLRFDFNYERKLTDGEKKKIEDWINDKIKKDLIVTIEKMNLSDAIKAGAQAEFGAKYPKRVSVYTVVDKKEKKGFVSKEICTGPHVKHIGEIGKFRIIKEESSSAGVRRIKAVLE
;
A
#
# COMPACT_ATOMS: atom_id res chain seq x y z
N MET A 1 -9.51 -21.57 -13.53
CA MET A 1 -8.70 -21.31 -12.31
C MET A 1 -9.30 -20.09 -11.64
N ASN A 2 -9.75 -20.20 -10.40
CA ASN A 2 -10.22 -19.03 -9.64
C ASN A 2 -9.17 -18.49 -8.65
N ARG A 3 -9.46 -17.35 -8.04
CA ARG A 3 -8.61 -16.65 -7.07
C ARG A 3 -8.18 -17.53 -5.90
N LYS A 4 -9.15 -18.14 -5.21
CA LYS A 4 -8.88 -18.99 -4.04
C LYS A 4 -8.07 -20.23 -4.41
N GLU A 5 -8.32 -20.80 -5.58
CA GLU A 5 -7.57 -21.95 -6.13
C GLU A 5 -6.12 -21.58 -6.42
N LEU A 6 -5.87 -20.44 -7.09
CA LEU A 6 -4.51 -19.98 -7.38
C LEU A 6 -3.73 -19.74 -6.09
N ILE A 7 -4.33 -19.02 -5.13
CA ILE A 7 -3.71 -18.75 -3.84
C ILE A 7 -3.40 -20.05 -3.11
N LYS A 8 -4.35 -20.98 -3.06
CA LYS A 8 -4.17 -22.28 -2.41
C LYS A 8 -3.01 -23.06 -3.05
N LYS A 9 -3.02 -23.21 -4.38
CA LYS A 9 -1.96 -23.90 -5.13
C LYS A 9 -0.58 -23.29 -4.89
N TYR A 10 -0.49 -21.96 -4.91
CA TYR A 10 0.76 -21.25 -4.66
C TYR A 10 1.30 -21.52 -3.26
N ILE A 11 0.46 -21.38 -2.24
CA ILE A 11 0.86 -21.59 -0.85
C ILE A 11 1.26 -23.06 -0.61
N GLU A 12 0.46 -24.02 -1.07
CA GLU A 12 0.78 -25.46 -0.92
C GLU A 12 2.08 -25.84 -1.64
N PHE A 13 2.32 -25.28 -2.83
CA PHE A 13 3.56 -25.48 -3.56
C PHE A 13 4.77 -25.01 -2.74
N PHE A 14 4.75 -23.79 -2.20
CA PHE A 14 5.88 -23.28 -1.43
C PHE A 14 6.01 -23.93 -0.03
N GLU A 15 4.91 -24.34 0.60
CA GLU A 15 4.97 -25.16 1.81
C GLU A 15 5.66 -26.51 1.55
N SER A 16 5.45 -27.12 0.37
CA SER A 16 6.19 -28.32 -0.04
C SER A 16 7.70 -28.10 -0.23
N LYS A 17 8.13 -26.84 -0.46
CA LYS A 17 9.54 -26.42 -0.53
C LYS A 17 10.09 -25.96 0.84
N GLY A 18 9.31 -26.13 1.91
CA GLY A 18 9.71 -25.83 3.28
C GLY A 18 9.40 -24.40 3.73
N HIS A 19 8.67 -23.61 2.94
CA HIS A 19 8.23 -22.27 3.35
C HIS A 19 7.12 -22.34 4.39
N LYS A 20 7.00 -21.30 5.21
CA LYS A 20 5.91 -21.14 6.17
C LYS A 20 4.97 -20.03 5.73
N LYS A 21 3.66 -20.33 5.73
CA LYS A 21 2.63 -19.34 5.43
C LYS A 21 2.64 -18.22 6.47
N ILE A 22 2.72 -16.97 6.02
CA ILE A 22 2.54 -15.76 6.82
C ILE A 22 1.14 -15.15 6.60
N PRO A 23 0.58 -14.43 7.60
CA PRO A 23 -0.70 -13.75 7.43
C PRO A 23 -0.59 -12.58 6.45
N ASN A 24 -1.72 -12.23 5.83
CA ASN A 24 -1.87 -10.99 5.07
C ASN A 24 -1.90 -9.80 6.03
N ASN A 25 -1.12 -8.76 5.76
CA ASN A 25 -1.03 -7.58 6.62
C ASN A 25 -1.95 -6.44 6.13
N SER A 26 -2.09 -5.42 6.98
CA SER A 26 -2.83 -4.22 6.62
C SER A 26 -2.20 -3.50 5.42
N LEU A 27 -3.06 -2.86 4.62
CA LEU A 27 -2.72 -1.83 3.65
C LEU A 27 -2.07 -0.61 4.32
N ILE A 28 -2.26 -0.42 5.63
CA ILE A 28 -1.61 0.60 6.43
C ILE A 28 -0.31 0.02 7.01
N PRO A 29 0.86 0.50 6.58
CA PRO A 29 2.13 0.09 7.18
C PRO A 29 2.17 0.52 8.65
N GLU A 30 2.50 -0.42 9.53
CA GLU A 30 2.59 -0.17 10.98
C GLU A 30 3.87 0.59 11.35
N ASN A 31 5.00 0.23 10.71
CA ASN A 31 6.35 0.65 11.11
C ASN A 31 7.15 1.33 9.99
N ASP A 32 6.50 1.71 8.89
CA ASP A 32 7.15 2.44 7.80
C ASP A 32 6.55 3.85 7.64
N PRO A 33 7.18 4.88 8.21
CA PRO A 33 6.86 6.27 7.96
C PRO A 33 6.81 6.64 6.47
N THR A 34 7.68 6.06 5.63
CA THR A 34 8.03 6.59 4.30
C THR A 34 6.97 6.37 3.25
N VAL A 35 6.08 5.40 3.45
CA VAL A 35 5.01 5.04 2.50
C VAL A 35 3.62 5.17 3.12
N LEU A 36 2.65 5.63 2.32
CA LEU A 36 1.27 5.78 2.79
C LEU A 36 0.54 4.44 2.85
N PHE A 37 0.83 3.53 1.94
CA PHE A 37 0.21 2.21 1.86
C PHE A 37 1.27 1.13 1.64
N THR A 38 0.94 -0.11 1.99
CA THR A 38 1.69 -1.29 1.59
C THR A 38 1.63 -1.42 0.06
N THR A 39 2.77 -1.31 -0.63
CA THR A 39 2.85 -1.32 -2.11
C THR A 39 3.42 -2.62 -2.68
N ALA A 40 4.00 -3.47 -1.82
CA ALA A 40 4.61 -4.74 -2.17
C ALA A 40 4.52 -5.74 -1.00
N GLY A 41 4.59 -7.04 -1.34
CA GLY A 41 4.54 -8.13 -0.37
C GLY A 41 5.66 -8.12 0.67
N MET A 42 6.83 -7.59 0.31
CA MET A 42 7.98 -7.52 1.22
C MET A 42 7.96 -6.39 2.24
N HIS A 43 7.09 -5.39 2.11
CA HIS A 43 7.05 -4.23 3.02
C HIS A 43 6.96 -4.64 4.50
N PRO A 44 6.07 -5.57 4.90
CA PRO A 44 6.01 -6.06 6.29
C PRO A 44 7.25 -6.86 6.72
N LEU A 45 8.11 -7.25 5.77
CA LEU A 45 9.26 -8.11 6.00
C LEU A 45 10.61 -7.38 6.04
N VAL A 46 10.62 -6.06 5.80
CA VAL A 46 11.84 -5.22 5.78
C VAL A 46 12.76 -5.47 6.98
N PRO A 47 12.29 -5.55 8.25
CA PRO A 47 13.18 -5.79 9.38
C PRO A 47 13.94 -7.12 9.28
N TYR A 48 13.28 -8.15 8.75
CA TYR A 48 13.87 -9.49 8.61
C TYR A 48 14.81 -9.58 7.41
N LEU A 49 14.51 -8.85 6.34
CA LEU A 49 15.41 -8.69 5.19
C LEU A 49 16.70 -7.94 5.55
N LEU A 50 16.69 -7.13 6.61
CA LEU A 50 17.87 -6.48 7.18
C LEU A 50 18.65 -7.33 8.19
N GLY A 51 18.20 -8.56 8.48
CA GLY A 51 18.92 -9.52 9.32
C GLY A 51 18.24 -9.88 10.64
N GLN A 52 17.07 -9.32 10.95
CA GLN A 52 16.30 -9.78 12.10
C GLN A 52 15.77 -11.21 11.86
N LYS A 53 15.74 -12.03 12.92
CA LYS A 53 15.19 -13.39 12.83
C LYS A 53 13.67 -13.33 12.81
N HIS A 54 13.06 -13.89 11.77
CA HIS A 54 11.61 -14.06 11.71
C HIS A 54 11.16 -15.26 12.56
N PRO A 55 10.06 -15.16 13.35
CA PRO A 55 9.64 -16.21 14.28
C PRO A 55 9.25 -17.54 13.60
N LEU A 56 8.86 -17.50 12.33
CA LEU A 56 8.51 -18.69 11.54
C LEU A 56 9.68 -19.29 10.74
N GLY A 57 10.89 -18.78 10.91
CA GLY A 57 12.08 -19.25 10.20
C GLY A 57 12.44 -18.40 8.98
N LYS A 58 13.29 -18.94 8.09
CA LYS A 58 13.92 -18.19 7.00
C LYS A 58 13.23 -18.29 5.64
N ARG A 59 12.26 -19.19 5.48
CA ARG A 59 11.50 -19.39 4.24
C ARG A 59 10.05 -19.06 4.52
N LEU A 60 9.52 -18.03 3.87
CA LEU A 60 8.17 -17.51 4.12
C LEU A 60 7.37 -17.45 2.82
N THR A 61 6.06 -17.69 2.87
CA THR A 61 5.18 -17.51 1.71
C THR A 61 3.85 -16.91 2.14
N GLY A 62 3.18 -16.16 1.27
CA GLY A 62 1.97 -15.47 1.64
C GLY A 62 1.32 -14.73 0.50
N ILE A 63 0.25 -14.03 0.85
CA ILE A 63 -0.46 -13.09 -0.02
C ILE A 63 -0.56 -11.76 0.71
N GLN A 64 -0.29 -10.67 -0.01
CA GLN A 64 -0.37 -9.32 0.51
C GLN A 64 -1.30 -8.48 -0.36
N ARG A 65 -2.27 -7.82 0.26
CA ARG A 65 -3.04 -6.74 -0.38
C ARG A 65 -2.11 -5.55 -0.61
N CYS A 66 -2.13 -4.97 -1.81
CA CYS A 66 -1.27 -3.86 -2.18
C CYS A 66 -2.08 -2.69 -2.72
N ILE A 67 -1.61 -1.46 -2.46
CA ILE A 67 -2.08 -0.24 -3.12
C ILE A 67 -0.89 0.41 -3.83
N ARG A 68 -0.98 0.61 -5.15
CA ARG A 68 0.01 1.37 -5.92
C ARG A 68 -0.63 2.64 -6.46
N THR A 69 -0.14 3.78 -5.99
CA THR A 69 -0.60 5.10 -6.46
C THR A 69 0.27 5.69 -7.57
N GLY A 70 1.45 5.09 -7.82
CA GLY A 70 2.33 5.47 -8.92
C GLY A 70 1.65 5.23 -10.26
N ASP A 71 0.96 4.10 -10.36
CA ASP A 71 0.41 3.55 -11.60
C ASP A 71 -1.03 4.04 -11.89
N ILE A 72 -1.51 5.07 -11.16
CA ILE A 72 -2.89 5.58 -11.27
C ILE A 72 -3.19 6.13 -12.67
N LYS A 73 -2.17 6.55 -13.44
CA LYS A 73 -2.40 7.10 -14.78
C LYS A 73 -2.69 5.99 -15.80
N GLU A 74 -2.08 4.84 -15.59
CA GLU A 74 -2.11 3.64 -16.40
C GLU A 74 -3.41 2.85 -16.14
N VAL A 75 -4.00 2.98 -14.94
CA VAL A 75 -5.35 2.46 -14.65
C VAL A 75 -6.36 2.95 -15.68
N GLY A 76 -7.04 1.99 -16.31
CA GLY A 76 -7.90 2.19 -17.46
C GLY A 76 -7.44 1.37 -18.68
N ASP A 77 -6.19 0.92 -18.68
CA ASP A 77 -5.69 -0.08 -19.62
C ASP A 77 -6.11 -1.52 -19.21
N SER A 78 -5.62 -2.53 -19.93
CA SER A 78 -6.03 -3.92 -19.73
C SER A 78 -5.48 -4.61 -18.46
N PHE A 79 -4.40 -4.15 -17.81
CA PHE A 79 -3.73 -4.92 -16.72
C PHE A 79 -3.18 -4.09 -15.54
N HIS A 80 -3.32 -2.77 -15.52
CA HIS A 80 -2.94 -1.93 -14.38
C HIS A 80 -4.10 -1.68 -13.42
N HIS A 81 -3.77 -1.76 -12.13
CA HIS A 81 -4.71 -1.64 -11.02
C HIS A 81 -4.13 -0.78 -9.90
N THR A 82 -4.98 0.00 -9.24
CA THR A 82 -4.60 0.69 -8.00
C THR A 82 -4.51 -0.29 -6.84
N PHE A 83 -5.44 -1.25 -6.77
CA PHE A 83 -5.47 -2.32 -5.78
C PHE A 83 -5.28 -3.66 -6.47
N PHE A 84 -4.41 -4.48 -5.88
CA PHE A 84 -4.21 -5.86 -6.33
C PHE A 84 -3.68 -6.71 -5.18
N GLU A 85 -3.74 -8.02 -5.36
CA GLU A 85 -3.11 -8.95 -4.44
C GLU A 85 -1.81 -9.50 -5.01
N MET A 86 -0.79 -9.54 -4.16
CA MET A 86 0.53 -10.02 -4.52
C MET A 86 0.81 -11.31 -3.75
N LEU A 87 0.92 -12.42 -4.46
CA LEU A 87 1.51 -13.65 -3.94
C LEU A 87 3.03 -13.49 -3.86
N GLY A 88 3.63 -14.00 -2.80
CA GLY A 88 5.08 -13.90 -2.62
C GLY A 88 5.67 -15.05 -1.82
N ASN A 89 6.95 -15.30 -2.08
CA ASN A 89 7.80 -16.17 -1.31
C ASN A 89 9.12 -15.46 -1.01
N TRP A 90 9.60 -15.61 0.21
CA TRP A 90 10.79 -14.91 0.70
C TRP A 90 11.84 -15.89 1.23
N SER A 91 13.09 -15.65 0.82
CA SER A 91 14.28 -16.26 1.39
C SER A 91 15.00 -15.24 2.24
N LEU A 92 15.07 -15.46 3.55
CA LEU A 92 15.79 -14.62 4.50
C LEU A 92 17.18 -15.21 4.75
N GLY A 93 18.05 -15.10 3.74
CA GLY A 93 19.41 -15.64 3.80
C GLY A 93 19.48 -17.17 3.83
N ASP A 94 18.65 -17.86 3.03
CA ASP A 94 18.59 -19.33 3.00
C ASP A 94 18.89 -19.93 1.61
N TYR A 95 18.05 -19.67 0.61
CA TYR A 95 18.28 -20.01 -0.80
C TYR A 95 18.45 -18.77 -1.68
N TRP A 96 18.95 -18.95 -2.92
CA TRP A 96 19.30 -17.84 -3.81
C TRP A 96 18.74 -18.01 -5.24
N LYS A 97 19.36 -17.33 -6.22
CA LYS A 97 18.91 -17.26 -7.63
C LYS A 97 18.57 -18.61 -8.26
N LYS A 98 19.39 -19.65 -8.03
CA LYS A 98 19.20 -20.97 -8.66
C LYS A 98 17.88 -21.61 -8.21
N GLU A 99 17.65 -21.63 -6.91
CA GLU A 99 16.44 -22.20 -6.32
C GLU A 99 15.23 -21.32 -6.59
N ALA A 100 15.36 -19.99 -6.43
CA ALA A 100 14.28 -19.03 -6.68
C ALA A 100 13.73 -19.16 -8.10
N ILE A 101 14.58 -18.95 -9.11
CA ILE A 101 14.19 -19.06 -10.52
C ILE A 101 13.69 -20.47 -10.85
N GLY A 102 14.33 -21.50 -10.26
CA GLY A 102 13.91 -22.89 -10.42
C GLY A 102 12.48 -23.13 -9.92
N TYR A 103 12.14 -22.66 -8.72
CA TYR A 103 10.80 -22.76 -8.16
C TYR A 103 9.78 -21.95 -8.96
N SER A 104 10.13 -20.73 -9.36
CA SER A 104 9.23 -19.89 -10.13
C SER A 104 8.90 -20.52 -11.49
N PHE A 105 9.91 -21.04 -12.20
CA PHE A 105 9.70 -21.76 -13.45
C PHE A 105 8.93 -23.08 -13.26
N GLU A 106 9.22 -23.83 -12.20
CA GLU A 106 8.51 -25.06 -11.85
C GLU A 106 7.02 -24.78 -11.61
N PHE A 107 6.70 -23.74 -10.84
CA PHE A 107 5.32 -23.37 -10.55
C PHE A 107 4.59 -22.94 -11.83
N LEU A 108 5.17 -22.05 -12.64
CA LEU A 108 4.55 -21.59 -13.89
C LEU A 108 4.28 -22.76 -14.86
N THR A 109 5.27 -23.64 -15.07
CA THR A 109 5.20 -24.66 -16.13
C THR A 109 4.60 -25.99 -15.68
N LYS A 110 4.82 -26.41 -14.44
CA LYS A 110 4.31 -27.69 -13.93
C LYS A 110 3.02 -27.55 -13.15
N GLU A 111 2.90 -26.56 -12.26
CA GLU A 111 1.69 -26.39 -11.43
C GLU A 111 0.58 -25.66 -12.18
N LEU A 112 0.93 -24.59 -12.88
CA LEU A 112 -0.02 -23.77 -13.65
C LEU A 112 -0.14 -24.19 -15.12
N LYS A 113 0.72 -25.11 -15.58
CA LYS A 113 0.71 -25.63 -16.96
C LYS A 113 0.85 -24.55 -18.04
N ILE A 114 1.52 -23.44 -17.73
CA ILE A 114 1.80 -22.40 -18.72
C ILE A 114 2.82 -22.94 -19.73
N PRO A 115 2.51 -22.88 -21.05
CA PRO A 115 3.45 -23.31 -22.07
C PRO A 115 4.71 -22.44 -22.09
N LYS A 116 5.88 -23.07 -22.17
CA LYS A 116 7.18 -22.39 -22.08
C LYS A 116 7.40 -21.40 -23.21
N GLU A 117 6.88 -21.71 -24.39
CA GLU A 117 6.94 -20.86 -25.57
C GLU A 117 6.21 -19.53 -25.36
N LYS A 118 5.23 -19.46 -24.45
CA LYS A 118 4.54 -18.22 -24.09
C LYS A 118 5.27 -17.36 -23.06
N LEU A 119 6.41 -17.82 -22.54
CA LEU A 119 7.18 -17.12 -21.52
C LEU A 119 8.37 -16.37 -22.14
N ALA A 120 8.60 -15.17 -21.65
CA ALA A 120 9.83 -14.41 -21.82
C ALA A 120 10.28 -13.88 -20.46
N VAL A 121 11.56 -13.53 -20.33
CA VAL A 121 12.12 -13.02 -19.08
C VAL A 121 13.05 -11.85 -19.34
N THR A 122 13.12 -10.94 -18.37
CA THR A 122 14.07 -9.83 -18.35
C THR A 122 15.11 -10.05 -17.26
N ILE A 123 16.29 -9.43 -17.40
CA ILE A 123 17.37 -9.50 -16.41
C ILE A 123 18.10 -8.16 -16.34
N PHE A 124 18.69 -7.84 -15.19
CA PHE A 124 19.47 -6.61 -15.07
C PHE A 124 20.72 -6.58 -15.98
N SER A 125 20.85 -5.54 -16.80
CA SER A 125 21.94 -5.34 -17.76
C SER A 125 23.25 -4.87 -17.12
N GLY A 126 23.21 -4.47 -15.86
CA GLY A 126 24.35 -3.84 -15.19
C GLY A 126 24.40 -2.33 -15.45
N ASP A 127 25.12 -1.64 -14.57
CA ASP A 127 25.47 -0.23 -14.71
C ASP A 127 26.76 0.11 -13.95
N LYS A 128 27.00 1.39 -13.67
CA LYS A 128 28.20 1.86 -12.95
C LYS A 128 28.29 1.40 -11.49
N ILE A 129 27.17 0.96 -10.89
CA ILE A 129 27.06 0.63 -9.47
C ILE A 129 27.05 -0.89 -9.28
N ALA A 130 26.32 -1.62 -10.13
CA ALA A 130 26.14 -3.06 -9.99
C ALA A 130 26.37 -3.77 -11.32
N SER A 131 26.98 -4.95 -11.26
CA SER A 131 27.26 -5.78 -12.43
C SER A 131 25.99 -6.35 -13.05
N ALA A 132 26.05 -6.67 -14.34
CA ALA A 132 24.98 -7.38 -15.05
C ALA A 132 24.65 -8.73 -14.38
N ASP A 133 23.36 -9.11 -14.36
CA ASP A 133 22.92 -10.37 -13.76
C ASP A 133 23.10 -11.57 -14.71
N THR A 134 24.37 -11.87 -14.99
CA THR A 134 24.77 -13.02 -15.82
C THR A 134 24.39 -14.35 -15.18
N LYS A 135 24.27 -14.42 -13.85
CA LYS A 135 23.91 -15.65 -13.14
C LYS A 135 22.46 -16.04 -13.42
N SER A 136 21.51 -15.11 -13.33
CA SER A 136 20.10 -15.36 -13.69
C SER A 136 19.97 -15.75 -15.16
N LYS A 137 20.70 -15.09 -16.07
CA LYS A 137 20.76 -15.43 -17.50
C LYS A 137 21.08 -16.91 -17.73
N GLU A 138 22.14 -17.42 -17.10
CA GLU A 138 22.58 -18.80 -17.29
C GLU A 138 21.62 -19.82 -16.64
N ILE A 139 20.93 -19.45 -15.56
CA ILE A 139 19.89 -20.29 -14.96
C ILE A 139 18.69 -20.42 -15.91
N TRP A 140 18.19 -19.30 -16.46
CA TRP A 140 17.08 -19.31 -17.41
C TRP A 140 17.37 -20.11 -18.69
N LYS A 141 18.59 -20.00 -19.23
CA LYS A 141 19.05 -20.83 -20.36
C LYS A 141 18.98 -22.32 -20.03
N LYS A 142 19.45 -22.74 -18.85
CA LYS A 142 19.37 -24.14 -18.41
C LYS A 142 17.93 -24.64 -18.27
N LEU A 143 17.00 -23.75 -17.96
CA LEU A 143 15.56 -24.03 -17.91
C LEU A 143 14.87 -24.02 -19.29
N LYS A 144 15.65 -23.80 -20.36
CA LYS A 144 15.21 -23.78 -21.77
C LYS A 144 14.38 -22.56 -22.15
N ILE A 145 14.50 -21.44 -21.42
CA ILE A 145 14.17 -20.12 -21.96
C ILE A 145 15.41 -19.66 -22.71
N MET A 146 15.33 -19.49 -24.03
CA MET A 146 16.51 -19.37 -24.90
C MET A 146 16.45 -18.11 -25.76
N GLY A 147 17.61 -17.73 -26.30
CA GLY A 147 17.74 -16.71 -27.34
C GLY A 147 17.27 -15.34 -26.88
N GLU A 148 16.51 -14.68 -27.76
CA GLU A 148 16.03 -13.30 -27.55
C GLU A 148 14.76 -13.22 -26.68
N LYS A 149 14.39 -14.30 -25.98
CA LYS A 149 13.39 -14.28 -24.89
C LYS A 149 13.99 -14.00 -23.52
N ILE A 150 15.32 -13.89 -23.41
CA ILE A 150 16.01 -13.36 -22.23
C ILE A 150 16.57 -11.99 -22.59
N THR A 151 15.91 -10.93 -22.17
CA THR A 151 16.25 -9.55 -22.55
C THR A 151 16.89 -8.78 -21.39
N PRO A 152 18.15 -8.34 -21.51
CA PRO A 152 18.76 -7.48 -20.50
C PRO A 152 18.16 -6.07 -20.54
N LEU A 153 17.70 -5.54 -19.41
CA LEU A 153 17.20 -4.17 -19.28
C LEU A 153 17.94 -3.38 -18.19
N GLY A 154 17.83 -2.05 -18.28
CA GLY A 154 18.51 -1.13 -17.39
C GLY A 154 17.92 -1.08 -15.99
N ARG A 155 18.47 -0.21 -15.14
CA ARG A 155 18.04 -0.04 -13.74
C ARG A 155 16.57 0.38 -13.60
N GLU A 156 16.02 1.13 -14.55
CA GLU A 156 14.63 1.58 -14.45
C GLU A 156 13.62 0.42 -14.53
N ASP A 157 14.00 -0.67 -15.22
CA ASP A 157 13.14 -1.83 -15.43
C ASP A 157 13.56 -3.04 -14.59
N ASN A 158 14.87 -3.31 -14.45
CA ASN A 158 15.38 -4.49 -13.75
C ASN A 158 16.21 -4.18 -12.49
N TRP A 159 15.71 -3.27 -11.66
CA TRP A 159 16.26 -3.05 -10.34
C TRP A 159 15.18 -2.69 -9.35
N TRP A 160 15.10 -3.47 -8.27
CA TRP A 160 14.14 -3.20 -7.23
C TRP A 160 14.77 -2.46 -6.05
N GLY A 161 14.13 -1.33 -5.71
CA GLY A 161 14.23 -0.70 -4.40
C GLY A 161 15.40 0.25 -4.16
N PRO A 162 15.56 0.67 -2.89
CA PRO A 162 14.79 0.21 -1.72
C PRO A 162 13.34 0.74 -1.70
N ALA A 163 12.46 0.11 -0.90
CA ALA A 163 11.08 0.58 -0.66
C ALA A 163 10.99 2.03 -0.16
N GLY A 164 12.04 2.51 0.50
CA GLY A 164 12.16 3.88 1.03
C GLY A 164 13.37 4.63 0.47
N LEU A 165 13.95 5.53 1.26
CA LEU A 165 15.19 6.23 0.88
C LEU A 165 16.44 5.33 1.03
N THR A 166 16.37 4.37 1.94
CA THR A 166 17.43 3.42 2.31
C THR A 166 16.84 2.04 2.54
N GLY A 167 17.67 1.00 2.49
CA GLY A 167 17.22 -0.37 2.76
C GLY A 167 17.73 -1.39 1.72
N PRO A 168 17.27 -2.65 1.82
CA PRO A 168 17.70 -3.71 0.93
C PRO A 168 17.18 -3.48 -0.49
N CYS A 169 18.02 -3.76 -1.47
CA CYS A 169 17.75 -3.58 -2.89
C CYS A 169 18.64 -4.48 -3.74
N GLY A 170 18.34 -4.59 -5.04
CA GLY A 170 19.17 -5.36 -5.94
C GLY A 170 18.56 -5.58 -7.32
N PRO A 171 19.27 -6.31 -8.19
CA PRO A 171 18.76 -6.68 -9.49
C PRO A 171 17.60 -7.66 -9.33
N ASP A 172 16.77 -7.73 -10.35
CA ASP A 172 15.67 -8.67 -10.42
C ASP A 172 15.55 -9.31 -11.80
N THR A 173 14.63 -10.26 -11.92
CA THR A 173 14.26 -10.90 -13.17
C THR A 173 12.76 -11.05 -13.22
N GLU A 174 12.14 -10.49 -14.26
CA GLU A 174 10.70 -10.49 -14.42
C GLU A 174 10.28 -11.51 -15.47
N MET A 175 9.13 -12.14 -15.27
CA MET A 175 8.55 -13.13 -16.16
C MET A 175 7.32 -12.55 -16.85
N PHE A 176 7.34 -12.61 -18.19
CA PHE A 176 6.29 -12.12 -19.06
C PHE A 176 5.56 -13.26 -19.75
N TYR A 177 4.26 -13.08 -19.98
CA TYR A 177 3.39 -14.00 -20.70
C TYR A 177 2.81 -13.34 -21.96
N TRP A 178 2.85 -14.05 -23.08
CA TRP A 178 2.20 -13.62 -24.33
C TRP A 178 0.69 -13.86 -24.27
N LYS A 179 -0.09 -12.77 -24.15
CA LYS A 179 -1.55 -12.85 -24.00
C LYS A 179 -2.30 -13.09 -25.31
N ASN A 180 -1.79 -12.57 -26.43
CA ASN A 180 -2.51 -12.53 -27.70
C ASN A 180 -2.73 -13.94 -28.26
N LYS A 181 -4.00 -14.32 -28.44
CA LYS A 181 -4.37 -15.65 -28.93
C LYS A 181 -4.34 -15.76 -30.45
N SER A 182 -4.56 -14.65 -31.14
CA SER A 182 -4.69 -14.61 -32.60
C SER A 182 -3.34 -14.50 -33.31
N GLN A 183 -2.29 -14.14 -32.58
CA GLN A 183 -0.93 -14.00 -33.10
C GLN A 183 -0.01 -15.09 -32.58
N LYS A 184 0.91 -15.55 -33.45
CA LYS A 184 2.00 -16.44 -33.05
C LYS A 184 2.87 -15.73 -32.02
N VAL A 185 3.30 -16.46 -30.98
CA VAL A 185 4.21 -15.91 -29.97
C VAL A 185 5.52 -15.49 -30.66
N PRO A 186 5.96 -14.22 -30.48
CA PRO A 186 7.22 -13.75 -31.02
C PRO A 186 8.41 -14.57 -30.51
N GLU A 187 9.42 -14.76 -31.37
CA GLU A 187 10.68 -15.39 -30.98
C GLU A 187 11.55 -14.45 -30.13
N LYS A 188 11.36 -13.14 -30.30
CA LYS A 188 12.02 -12.05 -29.57
C LYS A 188 11.06 -11.37 -28.60
N PHE A 189 11.49 -11.17 -27.36
CA PHE A 189 10.78 -10.31 -26.43
C PHE A 189 11.00 -8.84 -26.78
N ASN A 190 9.90 -8.07 -26.85
CA ASN A 190 9.93 -6.63 -27.09
C ASN A 190 9.39 -5.88 -25.87
N PRO A 191 10.24 -5.16 -25.11
CA PRO A 191 9.81 -4.37 -23.96
C PRO A 191 8.74 -3.32 -24.30
N ASN A 192 8.76 -2.76 -25.52
CA ASN A 192 7.78 -1.77 -25.97
C ASN A 192 6.40 -2.37 -26.30
N ASP A 193 6.29 -3.70 -26.37
CA ASP A 193 5.04 -4.45 -26.51
C ASP A 193 4.75 -5.22 -25.21
N SER A 194 5.15 -4.65 -24.07
CA SER A 194 4.95 -5.24 -22.75
C SER A 194 4.25 -4.29 -21.79
N THR A 195 3.88 -4.78 -20.61
CA THR A 195 3.39 -3.96 -19.49
C THR A 195 4.36 -2.87 -19.03
N LEU A 196 5.62 -2.88 -19.52
CA LEU A 196 6.58 -1.78 -19.34
C LEU A 196 6.25 -0.56 -20.22
N ALA A 197 5.45 -0.75 -21.28
CA ALA A 197 5.06 0.28 -22.23
C ALA A 197 3.66 0.85 -21.94
N ALA A 198 3.24 1.84 -22.73
CA ALA A 198 1.87 2.35 -22.73
C ALA A 198 0.87 1.31 -23.29
N GLU A 199 -0.43 1.62 -23.24
CA GLU A 199 -1.52 0.73 -23.67
C GLU A 199 -1.31 0.10 -25.07
N GLY A 200 -1.81 -1.13 -25.24
CA GLY A 200 -1.72 -1.87 -26.51
C GLY A 200 -0.70 -3.01 -26.53
N TYR A 201 -0.07 -3.32 -25.39
CA TYR A 201 0.91 -4.39 -25.25
C TYR A 201 0.30 -5.80 -25.24
N ASN A 202 1.10 -6.78 -25.69
CA ASN A 202 0.76 -8.20 -25.70
C ASN A 202 1.54 -9.03 -24.66
N TRP A 203 2.72 -8.58 -24.24
CA TRP A 203 3.47 -9.21 -23.14
C TRP A 203 3.00 -8.67 -21.78
N VAL A 204 2.55 -9.57 -20.92
CA VAL A 204 2.07 -9.22 -19.58
C VAL A 204 3.06 -9.74 -18.55
N GLU A 205 3.66 -8.86 -17.76
CA GLU A 205 4.45 -9.24 -16.59
C GLU A 205 3.55 -9.90 -15.54
N ILE A 206 3.85 -11.14 -15.17
CA ILE A 206 3.03 -11.94 -14.24
C ILE A 206 3.74 -12.27 -12.93
N TRP A 207 5.07 -12.18 -12.88
CA TRP A 207 5.87 -12.48 -11.71
C TRP A 207 7.23 -11.79 -11.80
N ASN A 208 7.77 -11.38 -10.66
CA ASN A 208 9.13 -10.89 -10.51
C ASN A 208 9.87 -11.63 -9.37
N ASP A 209 11.14 -11.98 -9.59
CA ASP A 209 12.10 -12.46 -8.59
C ASP A 209 13.20 -11.41 -8.33
N VAL A 210 13.15 -10.76 -7.17
CA VAL A 210 14.10 -9.75 -6.71
C VAL A 210 15.21 -10.38 -5.89
N PHE A 211 16.46 -10.05 -6.24
CA PHE A 211 17.66 -10.55 -5.57
C PHE A 211 18.34 -9.45 -4.77
N MET A 212 17.92 -9.29 -3.51
CA MET A 212 18.47 -8.27 -2.62
C MET A 212 19.87 -8.65 -2.17
N GLU A 213 20.86 -8.16 -2.91
CA GLU A 213 22.29 -8.32 -2.60
C GLU A 213 22.99 -7.01 -2.24
N TYR A 214 22.27 -5.89 -2.27
CA TYR A 214 22.76 -4.58 -1.85
C TYR A 214 21.87 -3.97 -0.75
N THR A 215 22.43 -3.02 -0.02
CA THR A 215 21.71 -2.09 0.85
C THR A 215 22.06 -0.67 0.44
N LYS A 216 21.05 0.16 0.20
CA LYS A 216 21.24 1.58 -0.06
C LYS A 216 21.31 2.34 1.26
N GLU A 217 22.39 3.09 1.45
CA GLU A 217 22.68 3.91 2.61
C GLU A 217 22.11 5.33 2.48
N GLN A 218 22.07 6.07 3.60
CA GLN A 218 21.50 7.43 3.64
C GLN A 218 22.25 8.43 2.74
N ASP A 219 23.55 8.21 2.54
CA ASP A 219 24.41 9.01 1.67
C ASP A 219 24.25 8.64 0.17
N GLY A 220 23.37 7.69 -0.14
CA GLY A 220 23.07 7.23 -1.50
C GLY A 220 24.00 6.15 -2.02
N ARG A 221 25.01 5.70 -1.25
CA ARG A 221 25.87 4.58 -1.64
C ARG A 221 25.12 3.26 -1.56
N TYR A 222 25.52 2.32 -2.41
CA TYR A 222 25.07 0.93 -2.38
C TYR A 222 26.20 0.06 -1.84
N ILE A 223 25.96 -0.61 -0.72
CA ILE A 223 26.92 -1.54 -0.11
C ILE A 223 26.41 -2.97 -0.25
N GLU A 224 27.29 -3.96 -0.30
CA GLU A 224 26.87 -5.36 -0.31
C GLU A 224 26.09 -5.70 0.97
N ALA A 225 24.94 -6.34 0.81
CA ALA A 225 24.09 -6.71 1.94
C ALA A 225 24.75 -7.81 2.79
N LYS A 226 24.66 -7.69 4.12
CA LYS A 226 25.16 -8.71 5.07
C LYS A 226 24.53 -10.09 4.85
N GLN A 227 23.31 -10.11 4.32
CA GLN A 227 22.60 -11.30 3.93
C GLN A 227 21.97 -11.10 2.56
N LYS A 228 22.01 -12.14 1.74
CA LYS A 228 21.38 -12.15 0.41
C LYS A 228 19.96 -12.68 0.55
N ASN A 229 18.96 -11.88 0.17
CA ASN A 229 17.55 -12.24 0.30
C ASN A 229 16.82 -12.34 -1.03
N VAL A 230 15.92 -13.31 -1.14
CA VAL A 230 15.00 -13.41 -2.28
C VAL A 230 13.67 -12.84 -1.85
N ASP A 231 13.14 -11.93 -2.65
CA ASP A 231 11.77 -11.44 -2.59
C ASP A 231 11.11 -11.73 -3.95
N THR A 232 9.85 -12.11 -3.96
CA THR A 232 9.14 -12.36 -5.22
C THR A 232 7.74 -11.79 -5.14
N GLY A 233 7.21 -11.32 -6.28
CA GLY A 233 5.84 -10.83 -6.38
C GLY A 233 5.12 -11.32 -7.61
N MET A 234 4.09 -12.15 -7.44
CA MET A 234 3.16 -12.59 -8.48
C MET A 234 1.82 -11.87 -8.32
N GLY A 235 1.38 -11.15 -9.35
CA GLY A 235 0.10 -10.43 -9.33
C GLY A 235 -1.08 -11.37 -9.59
N VAL A 236 -1.92 -11.60 -8.56
CA VAL A 236 -3.04 -12.55 -8.60
C VAL A 236 -4.00 -12.24 -9.75
N GLU A 237 -4.38 -10.97 -9.91
CA GLU A 237 -5.25 -10.46 -10.96
C GLU A 237 -4.72 -10.85 -12.35
N ARG A 238 -3.45 -10.52 -12.62
CA ARG A 238 -2.82 -10.77 -13.93
C ARG A 238 -2.74 -12.26 -14.21
N THR A 239 -2.32 -13.06 -13.22
CA THR A 239 -2.19 -14.50 -13.37
C THR A 239 -3.54 -15.19 -13.62
N ILE A 240 -4.60 -14.83 -12.90
CA ILE A 240 -5.94 -15.39 -13.14
C ILE A 240 -6.42 -15.05 -14.55
N ALA A 241 -6.25 -13.81 -14.98
CA ALA A 241 -6.65 -13.38 -16.33
C ALA A 241 -5.98 -14.25 -17.40
N ILE A 242 -4.66 -14.41 -17.35
CA ILE A 242 -3.94 -15.18 -18.38
C ILE A 242 -4.25 -16.68 -18.33
N LEU A 243 -4.47 -17.26 -17.14
CA LEU A 243 -4.78 -18.69 -16.98
C LEU A 243 -6.17 -19.05 -17.49
N ASN A 244 -7.10 -18.09 -17.50
CA ASN A 244 -8.41 -18.25 -18.11
C ASN A 244 -8.44 -17.72 -19.56
N GLY A 245 -7.28 -17.30 -20.09
CA GLY A 245 -7.12 -16.85 -21.46
C GLY A 245 -7.69 -15.46 -21.75
N PHE A 246 -7.86 -14.58 -20.77
CA PHE A 246 -8.30 -13.22 -21.03
C PHE A 246 -7.14 -12.34 -21.51
N GLU A 247 -7.41 -11.48 -22.50
CA GLU A 247 -6.48 -10.44 -22.98
C GLU A 247 -6.71 -9.09 -22.29
N ASP A 248 -7.76 -9.05 -21.46
CA ASP A 248 -8.16 -7.94 -20.61
C ASP A 248 -8.47 -8.47 -19.22
N ASN A 249 -7.75 -7.99 -18.21
CA ASN A 249 -7.89 -8.43 -16.85
C ASN A 249 -9.30 -8.18 -16.30
N TYR A 250 -9.98 -7.15 -16.80
CA TYR A 250 -11.31 -6.75 -16.34
C TYR A 250 -12.43 -7.71 -16.80
N GLU A 251 -12.12 -8.66 -17.69
CA GLU A 251 -13.01 -9.78 -18.05
C GLU A 251 -12.93 -10.94 -17.06
N SER A 252 -11.93 -10.95 -16.17
CA SER A 252 -11.76 -12.01 -15.18
C SER A 252 -12.80 -11.90 -14.04
N GLU A 253 -13.01 -13.00 -13.31
CA GLU A 253 -14.01 -13.09 -12.23
C GLU A 253 -13.89 -12.01 -11.16
N MET A 254 -12.68 -11.45 -10.97
CA MET A 254 -12.44 -10.46 -9.93
C MET A 254 -12.94 -9.08 -10.34
N TRP A 255 -13.30 -8.87 -11.61
CA TRP A 255 -13.67 -7.58 -12.16
C TRP A 255 -15.01 -7.63 -12.90
N LYS A 256 -15.30 -8.75 -13.56
CA LYS A 256 -16.46 -8.94 -14.42
C LYS A 256 -17.78 -8.52 -13.76
N SER A 257 -18.01 -8.91 -12.50
CA SER A 257 -19.24 -8.55 -11.80
C SER A 257 -19.35 -7.04 -11.49
N LEU A 258 -18.23 -6.33 -11.31
CA LEU A 258 -18.23 -4.86 -11.20
C LEU A 258 -18.55 -4.22 -12.56
N ILE A 259 -17.95 -4.73 -13.65
CA ILE A 259 -18.18 -4.23 -15.01
C ILE A 259 -19.64 -4.43 -15.42
N GLU A 260 -20.18 -5.64 -15.26
CA GLU A 260 -21.60 -5.95 -15.53
C GLU A 260 -22.54 -5.07 -14.71
N LYS A 261 -22.17 -4.77 -13.46
CA LYS A 261 -22.94 -3.84 -12.61
C LYS A 261 -22.90 -2.42 -13.17
N ILE A 262 -21.76 -1.96 -13.69
CA ILE A 262 -21.64 -0.66 -14.34
C ILE A 262 -22.49 -0.60 -15.61
N GLU A 263 -22.39 -1.60 -16.49
CA GLU A 263 -23.22 -1.71 -17.71
C GLU A 263 -24.71 -1.66 -17.37
N LYS A 264 -25.14 -2.43 -16.36
CA LYS A 264 -26.54 -2.49 -15.92
C LYS A 264 -27.07 -1.14 -15.42
N ILE A 265 -26.26 -0.37 -14.67
CA ILE A 265 -26.70 0.90 -14.10
C ILE A 265 -26.62 2.03 -15.14
N SER A 266 -25.61 2.02 -16.01
CA SER A 266 -25.39 3.05 -17.04
C SER A 266 -26.24 2.84 -18.30
N GLY A 267 -26.63 1.61 -18.61
CA GLY A 267 -27.18 1.25 -19.92
C GLY A 267 -26.16 1.28 -21.06
N LYS A 268 -24.86 1.50 -20.77
CA LYS A 268 -23.77 1.54 -21.74
C LYS A 268 -23.07 0.18 -21.83
N LYS A 269 -22.38 -0.09 -22.94
CA LYS A 269 -21.63 -1.34 -23.16
C LYS A 269 -20.17 -1.19 -22.81
N TYR A 270 -19.59 -2.23 -22.21
CA TYR A 270 -18.18 -2.27 -21.83
C TYR A 270 -17.26 -2.06 -23.03
N GLU A 271 -17.56 -2.68 -24.17
CA GLU A 271 -16.71 -2.63 -25.37
C GLU A 271 -16.51 -1.20 -25.90
N GLU A 272 -17.50 -0.33 -25.72
CA GLU A 272 -17.48 1.06 -26.19
C GLU A 272 -16.89 2.03 -25.14
N HIS A 273 -16.80 1.60 -23.88
CA HIS A 273 -16.48 2.43 -22.72
C HIS A 273 -15.48 1.78 -21.76
N LYS A 274 -14.54 0.98 -22.31
CA LYS A 274 -13.59 0.17 -21.53
C LYS A 274 -12.88 1.02 -20.49
N LYS A 275 -12.27 2.12 -20.90
CA LYS A 275 -11.47 2.99 -20.03
C LYS A 275 -12.27 3.53 -18.84
N GLU A 276 -13.45 4.08 -19.08
CA GLU A 276 -14.34 4.63 -18.05
C GLU A 276 -14.72 3.53 -17.05
N MET A 277 -15.20 2.38 -17.54
CA MET A 277 -15.70 1.30 -16.69
C MET A 277 -14.57 0.65 -15.88
N ARG A 278 -13.38 0.47 -16.47
CA ARG A 278 -12.18 -0.02 -15.79
C ARG A 278 -11.75 0.88 -14.65
N ILE A 279 -11.65 2.19 -14.90
CA ILE A 279 -11.27 3.18 -13.86
C ILE A 279 -12.28 3.19 -12.71
N ILE A 280 -13.58 3.13 -13.02
CA ILE A 280 -14.63 3.09 -12.00
C ILE A 280 -14.51 1.81 -11.16
N ALA A 281 -14.40 0.65 -11.80
CA ALA A 281 -14.30 -0.63 -11.13
C ALA A 281 -13.05 -0.72 -10.23
N ASP A 282 -11.88 -0.35 -10.76
CA ASP A 282 -10.61 -0.34 -10.02
C ASP A 282 -10.67 0.57 -8.80
N HIS A 283 -11.04 1.83 -8.99
CA HIS A 283 -10.97 2.81 -7.92
C HIS A 283 -12.02 2.55 -6.83
N ILE A 284 -13.20 2.04 -7.19
CA ILE A 284 -14.20 1.64 -6.18
C ILE A 284 -13.71 0.41 -5.40
N LYS A 285 -13.14 -0.60 -6.06
CA LYS A 285 -12.54 -1.75 -5.37
C LYS A 285 -11.41 -1.32 -4.43
N ALA A 286 -10.49 -0.49 -4.90
CA ALA A 286 -9.41 0.03 -4.08
C ALA A 286 -9.94 0.83 -2.86
N ALA A 287 -10.97 1.66 -3.07
CA ALA A 287 -11.59 2.41 -2.00
C ALA A 287 -12.23 1.50 -0.94
N VAL A 288 -12.91 0.41 -1.35
CA VAL A 288 -13.49 -0.59 -0.42
C VAL A 288 -12.42 -1.14 0.51
N PHE A 289 -11.28 -1.58 -0.01
CA PHE A 289 -10.20 -2.12 0.81
C PHE A 289 -9.53 -1.06 1.68
N ILE A 290 -9.28 0.14 1.17
CA ILE A 290 -8.70 1.24 1.96
C ILE A 290 -9.62 1.62 3.14
N ILE A 291 -10.94 1.65 2.92
CA ILE A 291 -11.92 1.94 3.99
C ILE A 291 -12.02 0.77 4.98
N SER A 292 -11.91 -0.47 4.50
CA SER A 292 -11.91 -1.66 5.37
C SER A 292 -10.78 -1.64 6.40
N ASP A 293 -9.63 -1.08 6.02
CA ASP A 293 -8.48 -0.87 6.91
C ASP A 293 -8.58 0.43 7.74
N GLY A 294 -9.75 1.07 7.76
CA GLY A 294 -10.09 2.16 8.67
C GLY A 294 -9.78 3.58 8.16
N VAL A 295 -9.36 3.74 6.90
CA VAL A 295 -9.12 5.07 6.31
C VAL A 295 -10.45 5.69 5.89
N ILE A 296 -10.59 7.00 6.12
CA ILE A 296 -11.76 7.76 5.65
C ILE A 296 -11.36 8.93 4.76
N PRO A 297 -12.22 9.38 3.81
CA PRO A 297 -11.89 10.44 2.87
C PRO A 297 -11.49 11.74 3.56
N GLY A 298 -10.31 12.28 3.21
CA GLY A 298 -9.67 13.39 3.91
C GLY A 298 -8.90 14.32 2.98
N ASN A 299 -8.34 15.41 3.53
CA ASN A 299 -7.54 16.39 2.77
C ASN A 299 -6.03 16.09 2.80
N LYS A 300 -5.59 15.10 3.57
CA LYS A 300 -4.17 14.82 3.83
C LYS A 300 -3.88 13.31 3.80
N GLU A 301 -2.64 12.95 3.49
CA GLU A 301 -2.09 11.59 3.63
C GLU A 301 -2.99 10.53 2.98
N ARG A 302 -3.27 9.43 3.67
CA ARG A 302 -4.09 8.30 3.18
C ARG A 302 -5.52 8.74 2.83
N GLY A 303 -6.11 9.61 3.64
CA GLY A 303 -7.45 10.13 3.40
C GLY A 303 -7.54 10.95 2.11
N TYR A 304 -6.46 11.66 1.73
CA TYR A 304 -6.38 12.35 0.45
C TYR A 304 -6.35 11.37 -0.73
N VAL A 305 -5.57 10.29 -0.63
CA VAL A 305 -5.53 9.25 -1.67
C VAL A 305 -6.90 8.60 -1.84
N LEU A 306 -7.53 8.14 -0.74
CA LEU A 306 -8.87 7.56 -0.79
C LEU A 306 -9.88 8.51 -1.46
N ARG A 307 -9.90 9.77 -1.01
CA ARG A 307 -10.76 10.79 -1.60
C ARG A 307 -10.49 10.95 -3.10
N LYS A 308 -9.22 11.00 -3.52
CA LYS A 308 -8.84 11.15 -4.92
C LYS A 308 -9.37 10.00 -5.78
N LEU A 309 -9.25 8.76 -5.31
CA LEU A 309 -9.74 7.56 -6.01
C LEU A 309 -11.26 7.61 -6.17
N VAL A 310 -12.00 7.82 -5.07
CA VAL A 310 -13.47 7.88 -5.08
C VAL A 310 -13.96 8.99 -5.99
N ARG A 311 -13.36 10.19 -5.92
CA ARG A 311 -13.74 11.32 -6.77
C ARG A 311 -13.45 11.06 -8.24
N ARG A 312 -12.29 10.47 -8.56
CA ARG A 312 -11.96 10.09 -9.94
C ARG A 312 -12.97 9.08 -10.49
N ALA A 313 -13.38 8.08 -9.71
CA ALA A 313 -14.47 7.18 -10.10
C ALA A 313 -15.78 7.95 -10.37
N ILE A 314 -16.18 8.90 -9.51
CA ILE A 314 -17.38 9.72 -9.69
C ILE A 314 -17.33 10.54 -10.99
N ILE A 315 -16.18 11.12 -11.32
CA ILE A 315 -15.99 11.90 -12.55
C ILE A 315 -16.17 11.03 -13.80
N TYR A 316 -15.51 9.86 -13.86
CA TYR A 316 -15.72 8.93 -14.96
C TYR A 316 -17.16 8.38 -14.98
N GLY A 317 -17.79 8.23 -13.81
CA GLY A 317 -19.20 7.87 -13.73
C GLY A 317 -20.13 8.89 -14.37
N LYS A 318 -19.79 10.19 -14.38
CA LYS A 318 -20.58 11.21 -15.10
C LYS A 318 -20.51 11.05 -16.62
N LYS A 319 -19.39 10.59 -17.18
CA LYS A 319 -19.28 10.26 -18.61
C LYS A 319 -20.22 9.11 -19.01
N LEU A 320 -20.54 8.23 -18.06
CA LEU A 320 -21.48 7.14 -18.20
C LEU A 320 -22.88 7.47 -17.65
N GLU A 321 -23.15 8.75 -17.37
CA GLU A 321 -24.42 9.26 -16.85
C GLU A 321 -24.89 8.61 -15.53
N LEU A 322 -23.95 8.04 -14.76
CA LEU A 322 -24.23 7.37 -13.50
C LEU A 322 -24.63 8.36 -12.39
N LYS A 323 -25.56 7.91 -11.54
CA LYS A 323 -26.06 8.65 -10.36
C LYS A 323 -26.17 7.71 -9.17
N LYS A 324 -25.68 8.14 -8.00
CA LYS A 324 -25.76 7.38 -6.73
C LYS A 324 -25.35 5.92 -6.94
N PHE A 325 -24.13 5.73 -7.40
CA PHE A 325 -23.66 4.46 -7.94
C PHE A 325 -22.53 3.83 -7.13
N THR A 326 -21.77 4.62 -6.35
CA THR A 326 -20.52 4.16 -5.72
C THR A 326 -20.75 2.97 -4.79
N GLY A 327 -21.77 3.04 -3.93
CA GLY A 327 -22.20 1.92 -3.09
C GLY A 327 -22.68 0.70 -3.90
N LYS A 328 -23.46 0.91 -4.96
CA LYS A 328 -24.00 -0.18 -5.80
C LYS A 328 -22.90 -0.95 -6.54
N ILE A 329 -21.86 -0.27 -7.00
CA ILE A 329 -20.70 -0.89 -7.67
C ILE A 329 -19.77 -1.56 -6.65
N ALA A 330 -19.75 -1.10 -5.40
CA ALA A 330 -18.96 -1.74 -4.35
C ALA A 330 -19.54 -3.10 -3.91
N GLU A 331 -20.84 -3.35 -4.10
CA GLU A 331 -21.50 -4.59 -3.67
C GLU A 331 -20.81 -5.89 -4.13
N PRO A 332 -20.45 -6.08 -5.42
CA PRO A 332 -19.79 -7.31 -5.86
C PRO A 332 -18.41 -7.54 -5.23
N VAL A 333 -17.73 -6.49 -4.73
CA VAL A 333 -16.43 -6.62 -4.07
C VAL A 333 -16.54 -7.52 -2.84
N PHE A 334 -17.64 -7.43 -2.08
CA PHE A 334 -17.85 -8.25 -0.88
C PHE A 334 -18.07 -9.74 -1.19
N GLU A 335 -18.55 -10.06 -2.40
CA GLU A 335 -18.76 -11.44 -2.86
C GLU A 335 -17.47 -12.04 -3.40
N ILE A 336 -16.71 -11.28 -4.19
CA ILE A 336 -15.39 -11.70 -4.72
C ILE A 336 -14.39 -12.00 -3.59
N TYR A 337 -14.45 -11.19 -2.52
CA TYR A 337 -13.51 -11.19 -1.41
C TYR A 337 -14.16 -11.61 -0.09
N ASP A 338 -15.08 -12.58 -0.16
CA ASP A 338 -15.78 -13.15 0.98
C ASP A 338 -14.86 -13.85 2.00
N ASP A 339 -13.60 -14.12 1.68
CA ASP A 339 -12.58 -14.66 2.59
C ASP A 339 -11.92 -13.59 3.49
N TYR A 340 -12.22 -12.31 3.28
CA TYR A 340 -11.77 -11.20 4.11
C TYR A 340 -12.83 -10.79 5.13
N ASN A 341 -12.64 -11.19 6.39
CA ASN A 341 -13.58 -10.92 7.48
C ASN A 341 -13.79 -9.41 7.70
N GLU A 342 -12.73 -8.61 7.55
CA GLU A 342 -12.81 -7.16 7.71
C GLU A 342 -13.76 -6.50 6.70
N LEU A 343 -13.98 -7.09 5.52
CA LEU A 343 -14.95 -6.61 4.55
C LEU A 343 -16.38 -6.97 4.97
N LYS A 344 -16.58 -8.20 5.48
CA LYS A 344 -17.88 -8.64 6.00
C LYS A 344 -18.34 -7.78 7.17
N ASP A 345 -17.47 -7.58 8.15
CA ASP A 345 -17.77 -6.86 9.39
C ASP A 345 -18.03 -5.38 9.13
N ASN A 346 -17.36 -4.78 8.15
CA ASN A 346 -17.45 -3.35 7.85
C ASN A 346 -18.33 -3.00 6.65
N LYS A 347 -19.01 -3.96 6.00
CA LYS A 347 -19.77 -3.75 4.75
C LYS A 347 -20.66 -2.51 4.78
N LYS A 348 -21.56 -2.41 5.77
CA LYS A 348 -22.49 -1.28 5.90
C LYS A 348 -21.76 0.07 6.03
N LYS A 349 -20.68 0.09 6.82
CA LYS A 349 -19.87 1.28 7.05
C LYS A 349 -19.12 1.71 5.77
N ILE A 350 -18.55 0.75 5.05
CA ILE A 350 -17.83 0.99 3.80
C ILE A 350 -18.77 1.61 2.75
N LEU A 351 -19.92 0.98 2.53
CA LEU A 351 -20.94 1.49 1.58
C LEU A 351 -21.37 2.91 1.95
N LYS A 352 -21.66 3.15 3.22
CA LYS A 352 -22.06 4.48 3.70
C LYS A 352 -21.00 5.55 3.44
N ILE A 353 -19.73 5.26 3.70
CA ILE A 353 -18.63 6.20 3.47
C ILE A 353 -18.48 6.55 1.99
N LEU A 354 -18.64 5.58 1.09
CA LEU A 354 -18.60 5.81 -0.36
C LEU A 354 -19.76 6.71 -0.81
N GLU A 355 -20.98 6.39 -0.39
CA GLU A 355 -22.19 7.15 -0.74
C GLU A 355 -22.18 8.58 -0.19
N ASP A 356 -21.63 8.77 1.02
CA ASP A 356 -21.51 10.08 1.65
C ASP A 356 -20.48 10.95 0.91
N GLU A 357 -19.33 10.40 0.50
CA GLU A 357 -18.36 11.14 -0.30
C GLU A 357 -18.88 11.41 -1.73
N GLU A 358 -19.65 10.49 -2.33
CA GLU A 358 -20.36 10.74 -3.59
C GLU A 358 -21.32 11.93 -3.47
N SER A 359 -22.24 11.87 -2.50
CA SER A 359 -23.22 12.94 -2.26
C SER A 359 -22.56 14.29 -1.96
N LYS A 360 -21.44 14.27 -1.22
CA LYS A 360 -20.67 15.47 -0.91
C LYS A 360 -19.97 16.03 -2.15
N PHE A 361 -19.36 15.17 -2.96
CA PHE A 361 -18.59 15.59 -4.12
C PHE A 361 -19.47 16.00 -5.28
N GLU A 362 -20.64 15.38 -5.49
CA GLU A 362 -21.60 15.80 -6.51
C GLU A 362 -21.98 17.28 -6.36
N LYS A 363 -22.23 17.75 -5.14
CA LYS A 363 -22.49 19.18 -4.87
C LYS A 363 -21.30 20.08 -5.23
N THR A 364 -20.08 19.61 -5.02
CA THR A 364 -18.86 20.34 -5.42
C THR A 364 -18.69 20.33 -6.94
N LEU A 365 -18.98 19.20 -7.57
CA LEU A 365 -18.88 19.01 -9.01
C LEU A 365 -19.87 19.91 -9.75
N GLU A 366 -21.13 19.96 -9.32
CA GLU A 366 -22.13 20.87 -9.91
C GLU A 366 -21.70 22.35 -9.86
N LYS A 367 -21.06 22.77 -8.76
CA LYS A 367 -20.50 24.12 -8.64
C LYS A 367 -19.35 24.32 -9.63
N GLY A 368 -18.41 23.40 -9.71
CA GLY A 368 -17.30 23.52 -10.65
C GLY A 368 -17.74 23.48 -12.12
N ILE A 369 -18.76 22.69 -12.49
CA ILE A 369 -19.34 22.71 -13.85
C ILE A 369 -19.91 24.10 -14.15
N LYS A 370 -20.59 24.74 -13.18
CA LYS A 370 -21.09 26.11 -13.33
C LYS A 370 -19.95 27.12 -13.51
N GLU A 371 -18.86 26.98 -12.76
CA GLU A 371 -17.69 27.85 -12.92
C GLU A 371 -17.01 27.67 -14.27
N VAL A 372 -16.81 26.43 -14.74
CA VAL A 372 -16.30 26.17 -16.11
C VAL A 372 -17.21 26.84 -17.14
N LYS A 373 -18.53 26.67 -17.03
CA LYS A 373 -19.49 27.29 -17.97
C LYS A 373 -19.43 28.83 -17.98
N LYS A 374 -19.04 29.48 -16.88
CA LYS A 374 -18.80 30.94 -16.84
C LYS A 374 -17.47 31.32 -17.51
N MET A 375 -16.43 30.50 -17.29
CA MET A 375 -15.07 30.71 -17.83
C MET A 375 -14.99 30.42 -19.34
N SER A 376 -15.79 29.49 -19.85
CA SER A 376 -15.78 29.05 -21.26
C SER A 376 -16.53 29.98 -22.23
N ILE A 377 -16.83 31.22 -21.86
CA ILE A 377 -17.43 32.20 -22.77
C ILE A 377 -16.30 32.81 -23.62
N ASN A 378 -16.12 32.28 -24.82
CA ASN A 378 -15.33 32.83 -25.94
C ASN A 378 -13.79 32.94 -25.79
N GLU A 379 -13.17 32.39 -24.75
CA GLU A 379 -11.70 32.39 -24.61
C GLU A 379 -11.14 31.05 -24.12
N THR A 380 -9.85 30.80 -24.38
CA THR A 380 -9.10 29.65 -23.87
C THR A 380 -9.01 29.72 -22.34
N ILE A 381 -9.44 28.66 -21.65
CA ILE A 381 -9.29 28.56 -20.19
C ILE A 381 -7.80 28.53 -19.84
N SER A 382 -7.36 29.48 -19.03
CA SER A 382 -5.96 29.56 -18.64
C SER A 382 -5.55 28.35 -17.78
N GLY A 383 -4.27 27.97 -17.86
CA GLY A 383 -3.75 26.89 -17.01
C GLY A 383 -3.88 27.16 -15.51
N LYS A 384 -3.90 28.43 -15.10
CA LYS A 384 -4.14 28.83 -13.70
C LYS A 384 -5.58 28.59 -13.28
N ASP A 385 -6.54 28.91 -14.13
CA ASP A 385 -7.96 28.70 -13.83
C ASP A 385 -8.31 27.21 -13.85
N ALA A 386 -7.78 26.46 -14.82
CA ALA A 386 -7.87 25.00 -14.81
C ALA A 386 -7.23 24.40 -13.54
N PHE A 387 -6.11 24.96 -13.08
CA PHE A 387 -5.47 24.52 -11.84
C PHE A 387 -6.29 24.91 -10.60
N LEU A 388 -6.94 26.08 -10.59
CA LEU A 388 -7.85 26.49 -9.54
C LEU A 388 -9.08 25.57 -9.47
N LEU A 389 -9.61 25.16 -10.62
CA LEU A 389 -10.69 24.18 -10.72
C LEU A 389 -10.27 22.83 -10.12
N TYR A 390 -9.07 22.37 -10.45
CA TYR A 390 -8.46 21.19 -9.85
C TYR A 390 -8.28 21.30 -8.34
N GLN A 391 -7.71 22.41 -7.86
CA GLN A 391 -7.36 22.60 -6.46
C GLN A 391 -8.59 22.84 -5.57
N SER A 392 -9.53 23.67 -6.02
CA SER A 392 -10.66 24.14 -5.22
C SER A 392 -11.88 23.22 -5.33
N TYR A 393 -12.13 22.70 -6.53
CA TYR A 393 -13.33 21.92 -6.82
C TYR A 393 -13.02 20.45 -7.11
N GLY A 394 -11.75 20.06 -7.24
CA GLY A 394 -11.35 18.68 -7.52
C GLY A 394 -11.57 18.26 -8.97
N PHE A 395 -11.63 19.20 -9.91
CA PHE A 395 -11.83 18.92 -11.34
C PHE A 395 -10.53 18.43 -11.98
N PRO A 396 -10.47 17.22 -12.53
CA PRO A 396 -9.37 16.80 -13.37
C PRO A 396 -9.33 17.68 -14.62
N ILE A 397 -8.11 17.92 -15.13
CA ILE A 397 -7.93 18.68 -16.36
C ILE A 397 -8.68 18.05 -17.53
N GLU A 398 -8.83 16.74 -17.54
CA GLU A 398 -9.55 16.00 -18.58
C GLU A 398 -11.02 16.42 -18.65
N LEU A 399 -11.68 16.56 -17.50
CA LEU A 399 -13.07 17.03 -17.44
C LEU A 399 -13.17 18.51 -17.80
N THR A 400 -12.21 19.33 -17.38
CA THR A 400 -12.13 20.74 -17.77
C THR A 400 -11.98 20.88 -19.29
N LYS A 401 -11.14 20.05 -19.93
CA LYS A 401 -10.94 20.03 -21.38
C LYS A 401 -12.19 19.64 -22.14
N GLU A 402 -12.84 18.56 -21.70
CA GLU A 402 -14.07 18.05 -22.30
C GLU A 402 -15.18 19.11 -22.27
N LEU A 403 -15.44 19.71 -21.10
CA LEU A 403 -16.43 20.78 -20.94
C LEU A 403 -16.07 22.06 -21.73
N ALA A 404 -14.77 22.38 -21.85
CA ALA A 404 -14.32 23.50 -22.67
C ALA A 404 -14.59 23.22 -24.16
N THR A 405 -14.30 22.01 -24.63
CA THR A 405 -14.49 21.59 -26.02
C THR A 405 -15.97 21.57 -26.42
N GLU A 406 -16.86 21.09 -25.54
CA GLU A 406 -18.33 21.18 -25.73
C GLU A 406 -18.84 22.62 -25.96
N LYS A 407 -18.07 23.61 -25.51
CA LYS A 407 -18.38 25.05 -25.64
C LYS A 407 -17.55 25.76 -26.70
N GLY A 408 -16.78 25.03 -27.51
CA GLY A 408 -15.89 25.62 -28.53
C GLY A 408 -14.68 26.36 -27.95
N SER A 409 -14.31 26.08 -26.70
CA SER A 409 -13.13 26.62 -26.01
C SER A 409 -12.05 25.54 -25.87
N SER A 410 -10.83 25.93 -25.47
CA SER A 410 -9.71 25.04 -25.20
C SER A 410 -9.09 25.33 -23.83
N VAL A 411 -8.19 24.47 -23.36
CA VAL A 411 -7.47 24.64 -22.08
C VAL A 411 -5.98 24.74 -22.35
N ASP A 412 -5.29 25.70 -21.75
CA ASP A 412 -3.83 25.73 -21.75
C ASP A 412 -3.25 24.68 -20.79
N GLU A 413 -3.09 23.47 -21.32
CA GLU A 413 -2.58 22.31 -20.58
C GLU A 413 -1.14 22.51 -20.11
N LYS A 414 -0.30 23.17 -20.92
CA LYS A 414 1.12 23.38 -20.60
C LYS A 414 1.24 24.23 -19.34
N SER A 415 0.47 25.31 -19.27
CA SER A 415 0.42 26.19 -18.09
C SER A 415 -0.20 25.49 -16.88
N PHE A 416 -1.25 24.68 -17.07
CA PHE A 416 -1.81 23.86 -15.99
C PHE A 416 -0.76 22.94 -15.38
N TYR A 417 -0.03 22.18 -16.21
CA TYR A 417 0.98 21.25 -15.72
C TYR A 417 2.14 21.97 -15.04
N LYS A 418 2.47 23.20 -15.46
CA LYS A 418 3.46 24.04 -14.79
C LYS A 418 3.00 24.43 -13.37
N GLU A 419 1.76 24.88 -13.20
CA GLU A 419 1.19 25.20 -11.88
C GLU A 419 1.02 23.95 -11.01
N PHE A 420 0.56 22.85 -11.61
CA PHE A 420 0.44 21.55 -10.95
C PHE A 420 1.80 21.04 -10.45
N GLN A 421 2.87 21.17 -11.25
CA GLN A 421 4.22 20.83 -10.83
C GLN A 421 4.74 21.74 -9.71
N LYS A 422 4.47 23.06 -9.75
CA LYS A 422 4.82 23.96 -8.64
C LYS A 422 4.12 23.54 -7.35
N HIS A 423 2.82 23.25 -7.42
CA HIS A 423 2.05 22.77 -6.27
C HIS A 423 2.54 21.40 -5.78
N GLN A 424 2.89 20.48 -6.68
CA GLN A 424 3.52 19.21 -6.32
C GLN A 424 4.86 19.44 -5.64
N LYS A 425 5.71 20.34 -6.14
CA LYS A 425 7.01 20.66 -5.52
C LYS A 425 6.82 21.22 -4.12
N LEU A 426 5.92 22.20 -3.92
CA LEU A 426 5.58 22.75 -2.61
C LEU A 426 5.04 21.67 -1.64
N SER A 427 4.18 20.77 -2.15
CA SER A 427 3.67 19.62 -1.38
C SER A 427 4.77 18.60 -1.07
N LYS A 428 5.72 18.39 -1.99
CA LYS A 428 6.91 17.55 -1.82
C LYS A 428 7.88 18.16 -0.81
N THR A 429 8.08 19.48 -0.76
CA THR A 429 8.91 20.12 0.28
C THR A 429 8.27 20.00 1.67
N ALA A 430 6.94 20.15 1.75
CA ALA A 430 6.18 19.96 3.00
C ALA A 430 6.10 18.49 3.47
N SER A 431 6.35 17.52 2.58
CA SER A 431 6.37 16.08 2.87
C SER A 431 7.79 15.50 2.99
N ALA A 432 8.80 16.08 2.34
CA ALA A 432 10.21 15.72 2.47
C ALA A 432 10.74 15.93 3.90
N GLY A 433 10.15 16.84 4.68
CA GLY A 433 10.42 16.96 6.12
C GLY A 433 9.64 15.97 7.00
N LYS A 434 8.65 15.27 6.47
CA LYS A 434 7.79 14.31 7.22
C LYS A 434 8.15 12.85 7.01
N PHE A 435 8.81 12.52 5.90
CA PHE A 435 9.13 11.16 5.47
C PHE A 435 10.64 10.82 5.56
N LYS A 436 11.45 11.68 6.16
CA LYS A 436 12.82 11.32 6.56
C LYS A 436 12.75 10.26 7.66
N SER A 437 13.52 9.18 7.49
CA SER A 437 13.74 8.09 8.45
C SER A 437 12.52 7.19 8.70
N GLY A 438 12.30 6.21 7.83
CA GLY A 438 11.37 5.10 8.07
C GLY A 438 11.96 3.69 8.05
N LEU A 439 13.28 3.59 8.20
CA LEU A 439 13.79 2.44 8.91
C LEU A 439 13.39 2.62 10.39
N ILE A 440 13.08 1.50 11.05
CA ILE A 440 13.25 1.35 12.49
C ILE A 440 14.68 1.81 12.77
N ASN A 441 14.81 3.10 13.04
CA ASN A 441 16.04 3.65 13.53
C ASN A 441 16.06 3.08 14.95
N ASN A 442 16.83 2.00 15.19
CA ASN A 442 17.12 1.54 16.55
C ASN A 442 18.00 2.56 17.30
N SER A 443 17.89 3.85 16.96
CA SER A 443 18.48 4.92 17.73
C SER A 443 17.79 4.95 19.09
N ALA A 444 18.56 5.27 20.12
CA ALA A 444 18.05 5.42 21.47
C ALA A 444 16.81 6.35 21.50
N ALA A 445 16.84 7.44 20.72
CA ALA A 445 15.73 8.39 20.62
C ALA A 445 14.41 7.76 20.12
N THR A 446 14.46 6.91 19.09
CA THR A 446 13.26 6.24 18.55
C THR A 446 12.73 5.22 19.56
N THR A 447 13.62 4.49 20.25
CA THR A 447 13.27 3.53 21.32
C THR A 447 12.59 4.23 22.51
N CYS A 448 13.08 5.41 22.90
CA CYS A 448 12.45 6.25 23.92
C CYS A 448 11.06 6.72 23.47
N LEU A 449 10.94 7.24 22.24
CA LEU A 449 9.66 7.70 21.69
C LEU A 449 8.65 6.56 21.48
N HIS A 450 9.12 5.33 21.21
CA HIS A 450 8.27 4.15 21.17
C HIS A 450 7.65 3.87 22.53
N THR A 451 8.47 3.85 23.58
CA THR A 451 7.98 3.62 24.94
C THR A 451 7.07 4.77 25.40
N ALA A 452 7.41 6.01 25.04
CA ALA A 452 6.55 7.17 25.30
C ALA A 452 5.19 7.07 24.59
N THR A 453 5.12 6.41 23.42
CA THR A 453 3.86 6.18 22.70
C THR A 453 2.92 5.26 23.48
N HIS A 454 3.44 4.20 24.12
CA HIS A 454 2.65 3.31 24.99
C HIS A 454 2.12 4.06 26.23
N LEU A 455 2.98 4.88 26.85
CA LEU A 455 2.55 5.73 27.97
C LEU A 455 1.47 6.73 27.54
N LEU A 456 1.59 7.33 26.35
CA LEU A 456 0.57 8.24 25.81
C LEU A 456 -0.76 7.52 25.55
N ASN A 457 -0.72 6.32 24.97
CA ASN A 457 -1.92 5.53 24.70
C ASN A 457 -2.69 5.28 26.01
N GLU A 458 -1.98 4.84 27.05
CA GLU A 458 -2.60 4.63 28.35
C GLU A 458 -3.06 5.92 29.03
N ALA A 459 -2.26 6.98 28.96
CA ALA A 459 -2.62 8.29 29.53
C ALA A 459 -3.94 8.80 28.94
N LEU A 460 -4.16 8.63 27.64
CA LEU A 460 -5.42 9.03 27.00
C LEU A 460 -6.63 8.31 27.60
N ARG A 461 -6.56 6.98 27.79
CA ARG A 461 -7.63 6.20 28.43
C ARG A 461 -7.88 6.63 29.87
N GLN A 462 -6.81 6.86 30.63
CA GLN A 462 -6.91 7.22 32.05
C GLN A 462 -7.47 8.64 32.25
N ILE A 463 -6.94 9.62 31.52
CA ILE A 463 -7.31 11.03 31.70
C ILE A 463 -8.69 11.34 31.11
N LEU A 464 -9.01 10.77 29.93
CA LEU A 464 -10.31 10.96 29.29
C LEU A 464 -11.39 10.04 29.86
N LYS A 465 -11.00 9.09 30.73
CA LYS A 465 -11.89 8.10 31.37
C LYS A 465 -12.70 7.29 30.37
N ASP A 466 -12.12 7.02 29.21
CA ASP A 466 -12.75 6.25 28.13
C ASP A 466 -11.88 5.06 27.75
N LYS A 467 -12.36 3.86 28.06
CA LYS A 467 -11.68 2.60 27.75
C LYS A 467 -11.78 2.22 26.28
N ASN A 468 -12.67 2.86 25.51
CA ASN A 468 -12.87 2.61 24.09
C ASN A 468 -11.92 3.44 23.21
N ILE A 469 -11.05 4.25 23.82
CA ILE A 469 -9.96 4.89 23.10
C ILE A 469 -9.01 3.80 22.60
N THR A 470 -8.86 3.81 21.29
CA THR A 470 -8.07 2.89 20.49
C THR A 470 -7.22 3.67 19.51
N GLN A 471 -5.98 3.23 19.36
CA GLN A 471 -5.04 3.69 18.37
C GLN A 471 -5.62 3.49 16.96
N ARG A 472 -5.58 4.55 16.16
CA ARG A 472 -5.96 4.59 14.74
C ARG A 472 -4.77 4.83 13.82
N GLY A 473 -3.60 5.11 14.40
CA GLY A 473 -2.35 5.23 13.68
C GLY A 473 -1.24 5.72 14.60
N SER A 474 -0.02 5.30 14.33
CA SER A 474 1.17 5.86 14.98
C SER A 474 2.23 6.16 13.93
N ASN A 475 3.16 7.05 14.24
CA ASN A 475 4.36 7.32 13.45
C ASN A 475 5.41 7.93 14.37
N ILE A 476 6.54 7.24 14.50
CA ILE A 476 7.67 7.65 15.33
C ILE A 476 8.85 7.96 14.39
N THR A 477 9.52 9.07 14.62
CA THR A 477 10.83 9.42 14.04
C THR A 477 11.80 9.71 15.19
N PRO A 478 13.11 9.87 14.95
CA PRO A 478 14.05 10.21 16.02
C PRO A 478 13.73 11.53 16.75
N GLU A 479 12.97 12.43 16.11
CA GLU A 479 12.69 13.77 16.63
C GLU A 479 11.29 13.91 17.25
N ARG A 480 10.34 13.01 16.93
CA ARG A 480 8.95 13.14 17.38
C ARG A 480 8.16 11.83 17.30
N LEU A 481 7.05 11.78 18.05
CA LEU A 481 5.97 10.83 17.83
C LEU A 481 4.70 11.53 17.34
N ARG A 482 3.91 10.80 16.57
CA ARG A 482 2.56 11.14 16.13
C ARG A 482 1.64 10.00 16.50
N PHE A 483 0.59 10.29 17.25
CA PHE A 483 -0.36 9.31 17.74
C PHE A 483 -1.78 9.70 17.36
N ASP A 484 -2.48 8.83 16.64
CA ASP A 484 -3.86 9.02 16.20
C ASP A 484 -4.77 8.08 17.00
N PHE A 485 -5.88 8.59 17.51
CA PHE A 485 -6.82 7.84 18.35
C PHE A 485 -8.27 8.23 18.06
N ASN A 486 -9.22 7.32 18.25
CA ASN A 486 -10.64 7.63 18.09
C ASN A 486 -11.13 8.52 19.24
N TYR A 487 -11.53 9.74 18.90
CA TYR A 487 -12.14 10.67 19.84
C TYR A 487 -12.90 11.74 19.06
N GLU A 488 -14.15 12.02 19.45
CA GLU A 488 -15.07 12.81 18.62
C GLU A 488 -14.78 14.31 18.63
N ARG A 489 -14.23 14.82 19.74
CA ARG A 489 -13.99 16.25 19.95
C ARG A 489 -12.52 16.60 20.11
N LYS A 490 -12.21 17.89 20.04
CA LYS A 490 -10.89 18.42 20.38
C LYS A 490 -10.58 18.19 21.86
N LEU A 491 -9.32 17.88 22.19
CA LEU A 491 -8.86 17.91 23.57
C LEU A 491 -8.81 19.35 24.08
N THR A 492 -9.30 19.55 25.29
CA THR A 492 -9.13 20.83 26.01
C THR A 492 -7.66 21.02 26.40
N ASP A 493 -7.25 22.27 26.62
CA ASP A 493 -5.88 22.55 27.07
C ASP A 493 -5.59 21.91 28.44
N GLY A 494 -6.60 21.86 29.32
CA GLY A 494 -6.50 21.17 30.60
C GLY A 494 -6.32 19.65 30.47
N GLU A 495 -6.99 19.00 29.51
CA GLU A 495 -6.79 17.57 29.25
C GLU A 495 -5.39 17.29 28.70
N LYS A 496 -4.90 18.08 27.75
CA LYS A 496 -3.53 17.94 27.22
C LYS A 496 -2.49 18.07 28.32
N LYS A 497 -2.63 19.09 29.19
CA LYS A 497 -1.73 19.28 30.33
C LYS A 497 -1.77 18.09 31.28
N LYS A 498 -2.95 17.58 31.62
CA LYS A 498 -3.09 16.38 32.48
C LYS A 498 -2.46 15.13 31.87
N ILE A 499 -2.54 14.96 30.55
CA ILE A 499 -1.88 13.86 29.84
C ILE A 499 -0.36 14.00 29.93
N GLU A 500 0.18 15.18 29.64
CA GLU A 500 1.62 15.46 29.78
C GLU A 500 2.12 15.25 31.22
N ASP A 501 1.41 15.81 32.20
CA ASP A 501 1.76 15.72 33.61
C ASP A 501 1.73 14.26 34.09
N TRP A 502 0.74 13.48 33.65
CA TRP A 502 0.64 12.06 34.00
C TRP A 502 1.79 11.25 33.43
N ILE A 503 2.14 11.43 32.15
CA ILE A 503 3.25 10.71 31.51
C ILE A 503 4.56 11.07 32.20
N ASN A 504 4.81 12.36 32.45
CA ASN A 504 6.02 12.82 33.10
C ASN A 504 6.13 12.38 34.56
N ASP A 505 5.02 12.28 35.30
CA ASP A 505 5.01 11.69 36.65
C ASP A 505 5.45 10.22 36.62
N LYS A 506 4.98 9.45 35.63
CA LYS A 506 5.42 8.05 35.47
C LYS A 506 6.88 7.96 35.09
N ILE A 507 7.35 8.77 34.14
CA ILE A 507 8.77 8.79 33.74
C ILE A 507 9.67 9.10 34.94
N LYS A 508 9.32 10.09 35.78
CA LYS A 508 10.06 10.42 37.00
C LYS A 508 10.18 9.27 38.02
N LYS A 509 9.25 8.31 37.99
CA LYS A 509 9.28 7.12 38.86
C LYS A 509 10.25 6.05 38.36
N ASP A 510 10.78 6.21 37.16
CA ASP A 510 11.77 5.33 36.55
C ASP A 510 11.40 3.83 36.60
N LEU A 511 10.17 3.54 36.20
CA LEU A 511 9.61 2.20 36.22
C LEU A 511 10.28 1.27 35.19
N ILE A 512 10.36 -0.01 35.53
CA ILE A 512 10.95 -1.05 34.68
C ILE A 512 9.98 -1.42 33.56
N VAL A 513 10.53 -1.62 32.35
CA VAL A 513 9.84 -2.21 31.21
C VAL A 513 10.27 -3.67 31.07
N THR A 514 9.33 -4.61 31.19
CA THR A 514 9.58 -6.04 30.98
C THR A 514 9.00 -6.50 29.65
N ILE A 515 9.61 -7.55 29.08
CA ILE A 515 9.12 -8.23 27.89
C ILE A 515 8.87 -9.71 28.18
N GLU A 516 7.69 -10.21 27.81
CA GLU A 516 7.32 -11.61 27.96
C GLU A 516 6.75 -12.16 26.64
N LYS A 517 7.10 -13.41 26.31
CA LYS A 517 6.54 -14.11 25.14
C LYS A 517 5.47 -15.10 25.55
N MET A 518 4.21 -14.80 25.27
CA MET A 518 3.07 -15.62 25.70
C MET A 518 2.08 -15.86 24.55
N ASN A 519 1.06 -16.69 24.79
CA ASN A 519 0.00 -16.87 23.79
C ASN A 519 -0.86 -15.60 23.69
N LEU A 520 -1.39 -15.33 22.50
CA LEU A 520 -2.29 -14.19 22.27
C LEU A 520 -3.48 -14.16 23.24
N SER A 521 -4.12 -15.31 23.48
CA SER A 521 -5.26 -15.40 24.40
C SER A 521 -4.88 -15.03 25.82
N ASP A 522 -3.67 -15.41 26.25
CA ASP A 522 -3.19 -15.16 27.61
C ASP A 522 -2.78 -13.69 27.76
N ALA A 523 -2.17 -13.10 26.72
CA ALA A 523 -1.86 -11.68 26.67
C ALA A 523 -3.11 -10.81 26.83
N ILE A 524 -4.16 -11.09 26.05
CA ILE A 524 -5.42 -10.35 26.12
C ILE A 524 -6.07 -10.51 27.51
N LYS A 525 -6.11 -11.73 28.06
CA LYS A 525 -6.61 -12.00 29.42
C LYS A 525 -5.81 -11.26 30.50
N ALA A 526 -4.49 -11.12 30.31
CA ALA A 526 -3.61 -10.39 31.21
C ALA A 526 -3.74 -8.86 31.11
N GLY A 527 -4.68 -8.37 30.29
CA GLY A 527 -4.97 -6.95 30.10
C GLY A 527 -4.03 -6.26 29.11
N ALA A 528 -3.29 -7.01 28.30
CA ALA A 528 -2.46 -6.43 27.26
C ALA A 528 -3.34 -5.83 26.16
N GLN A 529 -3.03 -4.59 25.78
CA GLN A 529 -3.67 -3.94 24.66
C GLN A 529 -3.21 -4.59 23.37
N ALA A 530 -4.22 -4.91 22.56
CA ALA A 530 -4.08 -5.50 21.25
C ALA A 530 -4.77 -4.55 20.28
N GLU A 531 -4.12 -3.42 20.02
CA GLU A 531 -4.66 -2.42 19.11
C GLU A 531 -4.08 -2.65 17.72
N PHE A 532 -4.94 -2.45 16.73
CA PHE A 532 -4.96 -3.05 15.39
C PHE A 532 -5.69 -4.40 15.33
N GLY A 533 -6.67 -4.49 14.43
CA GLY A 533 -7.29 -5.75 13.99
C GLY A 533 -6.31 -6.68 13.25
N ALA A 534 -5.04 -6.71 13.67
CA ALA A 534 -4.02 -7.59 13.20
C ALA A 534 -4.38 -9.03 13.58
N LYS A 535 -4.16 -9.95 12.63
CA LYS A 535 -4.07 -11.38 12.95
C LYS A 535 -2.74 -11.61 13.65
N TYR A 536 -2.69 -11.33 14.95
CA TYR A 536 -1.51 -11.62 15.76
C TYR A 536 -1.16 -13.12 15.65
N PRO A 537 0.14 -13.47 15.57
CA PRO A 537 0.55 -14.87 15.64
C PRO A 537 0.13 -15.48 16.97
N LYS A 538 0.04 -16.83 17.04
CA LYS A 538 -0.35 -17.54 18.27
C LYS A 538 0.51 -17.15 19.48
N ARG A 539 1.79 -16.85 19.26
CA ARG A 539 2.71 -16.33 20.28
C ARG A 539 3.09 -14.88 19.97
N VAL A 540 2.94 -14.02 20.97
CA VAL A 540 3.18 -12.58 20.89
C VAL A 540 4.20 -12.14 21.93
N SER A 541 4.85 -11.00 21.69
CA SER A 541 5.66 -10.30 22.69
C SER A 541 4.80 -9.25 23.38
N VAL A 542 4.79 -9.26 24.71
CA VAL A 542 4.05 -8.31 25.55
C VAL A 542 5.04 -7.47 26.31
N TYR A 543 4.97 -6.15 26.12
CA TYR A 543 5.76 -5.18 26.86
C TYR A 543 4.93 -4.60 28.00
N THR A 544 5.49 -4.58 29.20
CA THR A 544 4.80 -4.09 30.42
C THR A 544 5.65 -3.06 31.13
N VAL A 545 5.10 -1.88 31.38
CA VAL A 545 5.67 -0.90 32.32
C VAL A 545 5.16 -1.25 33.72
N VAL A 546 6.01 -1.86 34.54
CA VAL A 546 5.61 -2.45 35.82
C VAL A 546 5.52 -1.39 36.91
N ASP A 547 4.40 -1.34 37.62
CA ASP A 547 4.23 -0.52 38.83
C ASP A 547 3.37 -1.30 39.83
N LYS A 548 4.03 -1.86 40.85
CA LYS A 548 3.37 -2.65 41.90
C LYS A 548 2.39 -1.83 42.74
N LYS A 549 2.46 -0.49 42.67
CA LYS A 549 1.53 0.41 43.39
C LYS A 549 0.22 0.60 42.62
N GLU A 550 0.20 0.32 41.32
CA GLU A 550 -1.04 0.35 40.53
C GLU A 550 -1.93 -0.84 40.88
N LYS A 551 -3.24 -0.65 40.89
CA LYS A 551 -4.20 -1.74 41.20
C LYS A 551 -4.06 -2.95 40.28
N LYS A 552 -3.62 -2.73 39.03
CA LYS A 552 -3.39 -3.78 38.04
C LYS A 552 -1.96 -4.35 38.09
N GLY A 553 -1.07 -3.77 38.90
CA GLY A 553 0.35 -4.11 38.95
C GLY A 553 1.21 -3.55 37.81
N PHE A 554 0.63 -2.75 36.92
CA PHE A 554 1.33 -2.13 35.79
C PHE A 554 0.69 -0.79 35.40
N VAL A 555 1.49 0.06 34.76
CA VAL A 555 1.06 1.33 34.15
C VAL A 555 0.51 1.07 32.76
N SER A 556 1.33 0.54 31.85
CA SER A 556 0.93 0.16 30.49
C SER A 556 1.34 -1.29 30.21
N LYS A 557 0.53 -2.00 29.42
CA LYS A 557 0.79 -3.36 28.96
C LYS A 557 0.25 -3.51 27.56
N GLU A 558 1.11 -3.76 26.58
CA GLU A 558 0.75 -3.76 25.16
C GLU A 558 1.46 -4.88 24.39
N ILE A 559 0.78 -5.45 23.40
CA ILE A 559 1.39 -6.36 22.43
C ILE A 559 2.17 -5.52 21.41
N CYS A 560 3.48 -5.68 21.36
CA CYS A 560 4.32 -4.91 20.45
C CYS A 560 5.54 -5.73 19.99
N THR A 561 6.04 -5.42 18.80
CA THR A 561 7.25 -6.02 18.22
C THR A 561 8.41 -5.03 18.08
N GLY A 562 8.20 -3.76 18.44
CA GLY A 562 9.21 -2.73 18.36
C GLY A 562 10.19 -2.71 19.53
N PRO A 563 11.28 -1.91 19.43
CA PRO A 563 12.24 -1.73 20.51
C PRO A 563 11.66 -0.85 21.62
N HIS A 564 12.01 -1.17 22.87
CA HIS A 564 11.64 -0.40 24.07
C HIS A 564 12.85 -0.14 24.97
N VAL A 565 12.78 0.92 25.77
CA VAL A 565 13.78 1.18 26.83
C VAL A 565 13.62 0.14 27.93
N LYS A 566 14.67 -0.08 28.74
CA LYS A 566 14.56 -0.99 29.89
C LYS A 566 13.89 -0.28 31.08
N HIS A 567 14.10 1.03 31.18
CA HIS A 567 13.63 1.88 32.24
C HIS A 567 13.00 3.14 31.65
N ILE A 568 11.80 3.51 32.09
CA ILE A 568 11.11 4.67 31.51
C ILE A 568 11.75 6.02 31.90
N GLY A 569 12.66 6.06 32.88
CA GLY A 569 13.47 7.24 33.18
C GLY A 569 14.45 7.60 32.05
N GLU A 570 14.80 6.63 31.19
CA GLU A 570 15.61 6.86 29.98
C GLU A 570 14.91 7.75 28.93
N ILE A 571 13.59 7.96 29.07
CA ILE A 571 12.77 8.69 28.10
C ILE A 571 12.99 10.22 28.17
N GLY A 572 13.45 10.74 29.31
CA GLY A 572 13.55 12.20 29.53
C GLY A 572 12.18 12.83 29.80
N LYS A 573 11.88 13.98 29.19
CA LYS A 573 10.62 14.70 29.44
C LYS A 573 9.70 14.68 28.22
N PHE A 574 8.46 14.25 28.40
CA PHE A 574 7.45 14.21 27.33
C PHE A 574 6.72 15.56 27.19
N ARG A 575 6.57 16.04 25.95
CA ARG A 575 5.77 17.24 25.64
C ARG A 575 4.94 17.08 24.38
N ILE A 576 3.65 17.42 24.46
CA ILE A 576 2.72 17.58 23.36
C ILE A 576 2.98 18.92 22.67
N ILE A 577 3.37 18.86 21.40
CA ILE A 577 3.57 20.03 20.55
C ILE A 577 2.24 20.49 19.95
N LYS A 578 1.41 19.53 19.52
CA LYS A 578 0.17 19.85 18.80
C LYS A 578 -0.85 18.75 18.94
N GLU A 579 -2.11 19.17 18.99
CA GLU A 579 -3.27 18.32 18.80
C GLU A 579 -4.10 18.86 17.63
N GLU A 580 -4.49 18.00 16.70
CA GLU A 580 -5.29 18.36 15.52
C GLU A 580 -6.27 17.25 15.11
N SER A 581 -7.33 17.62 14.39
CA SER A 581 -8.23 16.64 13.78
C SER A 581 -7.48 15.89 12.67
N SER A 582 -7.45 14.55 12.75
CA SER A 582 -6.89 13.70 11.69
C SER A 582 -7.95 13.44 10.62
N SER A 583 -9.13 13.02 11.07
CA SER A 583 -10.31 12.73 10.25
C SER A 583 -11.57 12.74 11.13
N ALA A 584 -12.76 12.53 10.56
CA ALA A 584 -13.99 12.47 11.35
C ALA A 584 -13.90 11.36 12.43
N GLY A 585 -14.09 11.74 13.71
CA GLY A 585 -13.98 10.84 14.85
C GLY A 585 -12.55 10.44 15.25
N VAL A 586 -11.51 11.02 14.65
CA VAL A 586 -10.10 10.69 14.95
C VAL A 586 -9.29 11.95 15.23
N ARG A 587 -8.61 11.97 16.38
CA ARG A 587 -7.70 13.04 16.81
C ARG A 587 -6.26 12.60 16.69
N ARG A 588 -5.35 13.56 16.50
CA ARG A 588 -3.92 13.35 16.32
C ARG A 588 -3.14 14.22 17.29
N ILE A 589 -2.31 13.58 18.11
CA ILE A 589 -1.29 14.23 18.94
C ILE A 589 0.06 14.12 18.24
N LYS A 590 0.83 15.20 18.27
CA LYS A 590 2.28 15.20 17.99
C LYS A 590 3.01 15.61 19.26
N ALA A 591 3.99 14.80 19.64
CA ALA A 591 4.78 15.03 20.84
C ALA A 591 6.26 14.77 20.58
N VAL A 592 7.10 15.30 21.47
CA VAL A 592 8.56 15.17 21.45
C VAL A 592 9.05 14.78 22.85
N LEU A 593 10.32 14.41 22.92
CA LEU A 593 11.05 14.24 24.18
C LEU A 593 12.07 15.38 24.33
N GLU A 594 12.26 15.85 25.55
CA GLU A 594 13.19 16.90 25.96
C GLU A 594 14.20 16.43 27.00
#